data_AF-A0A968B8G1-F1
#
_entry.id   AF-A0A968B8G1-F1
#
_cell.length_a   1.000
_cell.length_b   1.000
_cell.length_c   1.000
_cell.angle_alpha   90.00
_cell.angle_beta   90.00
_cell.angle_gamma   90.00
#
_symmetry.space_group_name_H-M   'P 1'
#
loop_
_entity.id
_entity.type
_entity.pdbx_description
1 polymer ?
#
loop_
_entity_poly.entity_id
_entity_poly.type
_entity_poly.pdbx_seq_one_letter_code
_entity_poly.pdbx_strand_id
1 'polypeptide(L)'
;LTSLYIGWSKARRRGEGISRIIWVQLLHWAGLLAAIGLIYLLYYKTGRIDNNQLALLTLLSLALATFLAGVHFEWRFMVVGIILGAAVAGAAFVEQVLWMIVIPIVALVGLGVFWWKRSF
;
A
#
# COMPACT_ATOMS: atom_id res chain seq x y z
N LEU A 1 -8.71 19.48 13.89
CA LEU A 1 -9.57 20.68 14.08
C LEU A 1 -8.86 21.98 13.69
N THR A 2 -7.55 22.13 13.95
CA THR A 2 -6.76 23.31 13.56
C THR A 2 -6.52 23.45 12.05
N SER A 3 -6.46 22.36 11.28
CA SER A 3 -6.35 22.39 9.80
C SER A 3 -7.62 22.87 9.09
N LEU A 4 -8.80 22.62 9.67
CA LEU A 4 -10.08 23.14 9.17
C LEU A 4 -10.17 24.66 9.34
N TYR A 5 -9.63 25.20 10.43
CA TYR A 5 -9.64 26.64 10.70
C TYR A 5 -8.71 27.44 9.77
N ILE A 6 -7.52 26.89 9.48
CA ILE A 6 -6.55 27.55 8.59
C ILE A 6 -7.03 27.53 7.14
N GLY A 7 -7.72 26.45 6.71
CA GLY A 7 -8.38 26.38 5.41
C GLY A 7 -9.55 27.37 5.25
N TRP A 8 -10.35 27.56 6.30
CA TRP A 8 -11.55 28.41 6.24
C TRP A 8 -11.24 29.92 6.16
N SER A 9 -10.18 30.38 6.84
CA SER A 9 -9.73 31.78 6.80
C SER A 9 -9.09 32.16 5.46
N LYS A 10 -8.35 31.24 4.84
CA LYS A 10 -7.66 31.47 3.56
C LYS A 10 -8.60 31.38 2.35
N ALA A 11 -9.66 30.56 2.44
CA ALA A 11 -10.67 30.39 1.39
C ALA A 11 -11.58 31.60 1.19
N ARG A 12 -11.77 32.45 2.22
CA ARG A 12 -12.65 33.63 2.14
C ARG A 12 -12.01 34.84 1.43
N ARG A 13 -10.68 34.87 1.24
CA ARG A 13 -9.96 36.05 0.74
C ARG A 13 -9.68 36.10 -0.76
N ARG A 14 -9.93 35.03 -1.54
CA ARG A 14 -9.37 34.97 -2.90
C ARG A 14 -10.26 34.55 -4.07
N GLY A 15 -11.52 34.17 -3.88
CA GLY A 15 -12.45 33.92 -5.00
C GLY A 15 -12.03 32.83 -6.01
N GLU A 16 -10.92 32.15 -5.79
CA GLU A 16 -10.36 31.12 -6.67
C GLU A 16 -10.35 29.76 -5.96
N GLY A 17 -11.18 28.85 -6.48
CA GLY A 17 -10.77 27.45 -6.62
C GLY A 17 -11.05 26.47 -5.49
N ILE A 18 -11.96 26.72 -4.55
CA ILE A 18 -12.43 25.65 -3.62
C ILE A 18 -12.99 24.46 -4.42
N SER A 19 -13.68 24.73 -5.53
CA SER A 19 -14.14 23.73 -6.50
C SER A 19 -12.98 22.89 -7.05
N ARG A 20 -11.85 23.51 -7.40
CA ARG A 20 -10.68 22.82 -7.95
C ARG A 20 -10.03 21.90 -6.91
N ILE A 21 -9.96 22.34 -5.66
CA ILE A 21 -9.47 21.56 -4.53
C ILE A 21 -10.34 20.32 -4.30
N ILE A 22 -11.67 20.49 -4.26
CA ILE A 22 -12.62 19.39 -4.08
C ILE A 22 -12.54 18.41 -5.26
N TRP A 23 -12.43 18.91 -6.49
CA TRP A 23 -12.27 18.08 -7.69
C TRP A 23 -10.99 17.23 -7.64
N VAL A 24 -9.86 17.83 -7.24
CA VAL A 24 -8.59 17.11 -7.12
C VAL A 24 -8.69 16.04 -6.02
N GLN A 25 -9.32 16.35 -4.89
CA GLN A 25 -9.56 15.39 -3.80
C GLN A 25 -10.43 14.21 -4.27
N LEU A 26 -11.51 14.49 -5.01
CA LEU A 26 -12.40 13.47 -5.58
C LEU A 26 -11.69 12.59 -6.60
N LEU A 27 -10.88 13.17 -7.49
CA LEU A 27 -10.08 12.42 -8.46
C LEU A 27 -9.02 11.55 -7.78
N HIS A 28 -8.43 12.01 -6.67
CA HIS A 28 -7.47 11.21 -5.90
C HIS A 28 -8.15 9.99 -5.26
N TRP A 29 -9.28 10.18 -4.60
CA TRP A 29 -10.03 9.07 -4.01
C TRP A 29 -10.59 8.13 -5.06
N ALA A 30 -11.06 8.65 -6.19
CA ALA A 30 -11.50 7.85 -7.32
C ALA A 30 -10.36 7.03 -7.94
N GLY A 31 -9.17 7.64 -8.10
CA GLY A 31 -7.98 6.95 -8.60
C GLY A 31 -7.50 5.86 -7.66
N LEU A 32 -7.51 6.10 -6.35
CA LEU A 32 -7.18 5.10 -5.33
C LEU A 32 -8.17 3.93 -5.38
N LEU A 33 -9.47 4.21 -5.40
CA LEU A 33 -10.51 3.17 -5.49
C LEU A 33 -10.42 2.37 -6.78
N ALA A 34 -10.12 3.02 -7.91
CA ALA A 34 -9.90 2.35 -9.20
C ALA A 34 -8.68 1.42 -9.14
N ALA A 35 -7.58 1.88 -8.55
CA ALA A 35 -6.37 1.07 -8.38
C ALA A 35 -6.61 -0.15 -7.47
N ILE A 36 -7.27 0.04 -6.32
CA ILE A 36 -7.66 -1.07 -5.42
C ILE A 36 -8.60 -2.03 -6.15
N GLY A 37 -9.57 -1.51 -6.90
CA GLY A 37 -10.49 -2.30 -7.71
C GLY A 37 -9.78 -3.15 -8.74
N LEU A 38 -8.81 -2.59 -9.48
CA LEU A 38 -7.98 -3.31 -10.44
C LEU A 38 -7.14 -4.41 -9.79
N ILE A 39 -6.52 -4.13 -8.63
CA ILE A 39 -5.76 -5.13 -7.86
C ILE A 39 -6.66 -6.30 -7.46
N TYR A 40 -7.87 -6.02 -6.96
CA TYR A 40 -8.83 -7.04 -6.57
C TYR A 40 -9.36 -7.84 -7.77
N LEU A 41 -9.56 -7.18 -8.90
CA LEU A 41 -9.98 -7.81 -10.15
C LEU A 41 -8.89 -8.74 -10.67
N LEU A 42 -7.62 -8.37 -10.56
CA LEU A 42 -6.46 -9.18 -10.94
C LEU A 42 -6.31 -10.41 -10.01
N TYR A 43 -6.53 -10.22 -8.71
CA TYR A 43 -6.61 -11.32 -7.75
C TYR A 43 -7.70 -12.33 -8.11
N TYR A 44 -8.93 -11.85 -8.31
CA TYR A 44 -10.08 -12.71 -8.59
C TYR A 44 -10.02 -13.37 -9.97
N LYS A 45 -9.52 -12.67 -11.00
CA LYS A 45 -9.44 -13.18 -12.37
C LYS A 45 -8.26 -14.11 -12.60
N THR A 46 -7.09 -13.79 -12.06
CA THR A 46 -5.86 -14.49 -12.40
C THR A 46 -5.51 -15.56 -11.38
N GLY A 47 -6.00 -15.47 -10.14
CA GLY A 47 -5.71 -16.42 -9.05
C GLY A 47 -4.22 -16.59 -8.73
N ARG A 48 -3.37 -15.74 -9.33
CA ARG A 48 -1.90 -15.76 -9.25
C ARG A 48 -1.37 -14.88 -8.13
N ILE A 49 -2.21 -14.00 -7.61
CA ILE A 49 -1.86 -13.08 -6.53
C ILE A 49 -2.30 -13.74 -5.23
N ASP A 50 -1.38 -13.86 -4.27
CA ASP A 50 -1.70 -14.35 -2.94
C ASP A 50 -2.27 -13.22 -2.07
N ASN A 51 -2.94 -13.55 -0.96
CA ASN A 51 -3.49 -12.57 -0.02
C ASN A 51 -2.44 -11.58 0.49
N ASN A 52 -1.19 -12.03 0.64
CA ASN A 52 -0.11 -11.15 1.08
C ASN A 52 0.31 -10.14 0.00
N GLN A 53 0.40 -10.60 -1.25
CA GLN A 53 0.67 -9.72 -2.39
C GLN A 53 -0.46 -8.71 -2.62
N LEU A 54 -1.71 -9.12 -2.46
CA LEU A 54 -2.87 -8.23 -2.44
C LEU A 54 -2.72 -7.09 -1.42
N ALA A 55 -2.34 -7.43 -0.19
CA ALA A 55 -2.17 -6.45 0.89
C ALA A 55 -1.03 -5.47 0.58
N LEU A 56 0.11 -5.97 0.10
CA LEU A 56 1.24 -5.14 -0.32
C LEU A 56 0.89 -4.20 -1.47
N LEU A 57 0.21 -4.69 -2.50
CA LEU A 57 -0.22 -3.88 -3.65
C LEU A 57 -1.24 -2.80 -3.24
N THR A 58 -2.15 -3.14 -2.31
CA THR A 58 -3.14 -2.19 -1.77
C THR A 58 -2.45 -1.09 -0.96
N LEU A 59 -1.50 -1.45 -0.09
CA LEU A 59 -0.70 -0.51 0.68
C LEU A 59 0.19 0.36 -0.23
N LEU A 60 0.75 -0.21 -1.30
CA LEU A 60 1.52 0.52 -2.31
C LEU A 60 0.67 1.56 -3.04
N SER A 61 -0.55 1.18 -3.44
CA SER A 61 -1.51 2.08 -4.05
C SER A 61 -1.87 3.24 -3.13
N LEU A 62 -2.06 2.95 -1.84
CA LEU A 62 -2.30 3.96 -0.81
C LEU A 62 -1.09 4.89 -0.60
N ALA A 63 0.14 4.35 -0.62
CA ALA A 63 1.38 5.12 -0.56
C ALA A 63 1.52 6.08 -1.76
N LEU A 64 1.21 5.60 -2.97
CA LEU A 64 1.25 6.41 -4.18
C LEU A 64 0.20 7.53 -4.15
N ALA A 65 -1.03 7.21 -3.73
CA ALA A 65 -2.11 8.19 -3.63
C ALA A 65 -1.81 9.28 -2.58
N THR A 66 -1.22 8.91 -1.44
CA THR A 66 -0.82 9.86 -0.38
C THR A 66 0.36 10.72 -0.81
N PHE A 67 1.32 10.16 -1.54
CA PHE A 67 2.42 10.92 -2.15
C PHE A 67 1.90 11.96 -3.17
N LEU A 68 1.02 11.55 -4.09
CA LEU A 68 0.39 12.45 -5.07
C LEU A 68 -0.43 13.56 -4.39
N ALA A 69 -1.17 13.23 -3.31
CA ALA A 69 -1.88 14.23 -2.52
C ALA A 69 -0.92 15.26 -1.91
N GLY A 70 0.28 14.84 -1.51
CA GLY A 70 1.33 15.74 -1.04
C GLY A 70 1.91 16.67 -2.10
N VAL A 71 1.97 16.23 -3.36
CA VAL A 71 2.39 17.07 -4.49
C VAL A 71 1.36 18.17 -4.77
N HIS A 72 0.07 17.88 -4.61
CA HIS A 72 -1.01 18.82 -4.95
C HIS A 72 -1.43 19.78 -3.82
N PHE A 73 -1.29 19.38 -2.55
CA PHE A 73 -1.81 20.13 -1.41
C PHE A 73 -0.74 20.64 -0.45
N GLU A 74 -0.02 19.72 0.19
CA GLU A 74 0.96 20.03 1.24
C GLU A 74 2.10 19.02 1.26
N TRP A 75 3.34 19.52 1.27
CA TRP A 75 4.58 18.74 1.34
C TRP A 75 4.60 17.68 2.47
N ARG A 76 3.88 17.90 3.57
CA ARG A 76 3.81 16.96 4.70
C ARG A 76 3.24 15.59 4.29
N PHE A 77 2.25 15.56 3.40
CA PHE A 77 1.69 14.30 2.90
C PHE A 77 2.65 13.56 1.96
N MET A 78 3.56 14.30 1.31
CA MET A 78 4.61 13.71 0.45
C MET A 78 5.58 12.87 1.28
N VAL A 79 5.99 13.38 2.45
CA VAL A 79 6.83 12.63 3.41
C VAL A 79 6.12 11.37 3.91
N VAL A 80 4.81 11.46 4.20
CA VAL A 80 4.00 10.30 4.62
C VAL A 80 3.95 9.23 3.53
N GLY A 81 3.73 9.63 2.27
CA GLY A 81 3.74 8.71 1.13
C GLY A 81 5.09 8.01 0.93
N ILE A 82 6.21 8.74 1.11
CA ILE A 82 7.56 8.16 1.06
C ILE A 82 7.76 7.13 2.18
N ILE A 83 7.37 7.45 3.42
CA ILE A 83 7.50 6.54 4.56
C ILE A 83 6.67 5.27 4.33
N LEU A 84 5.43 5.42 3.84
CA LEU A 84 4.58 4.29 3.48
C LEU A 84 5.19 3.45 2.36
N GLY A 85 5.75 4.07 1.32
CA GLY A 85 6.45 3.37 0.23
C GLY A 85 7.66 2.59 0.73
N ALA A 86 8.47 3.19 1.62
CA ALA A 86 9.60 2.52 2.26
C ALA A 86 9.15 1.35 3.15
N ALA A 87 8.03 1.49 3.87
CA ALA A 87 7.46 0.43 4.68
C ALA A 87 6.98 -0.75 3.82
N VAL A 88 6.35 -0.49 2.67
CA VAL A 88 5.94 -1.54 1.72
C VAL A 88 7.15 -2.25 1.12
N ALA A 89 8.18 -1.51 0.71
CA ALA A 89 9.42 -2.11 0.23
C ALA A 89 10.06 -3.00 1.30
N GLY A 90 10.17 -2.51 2.54
CA GLY A 90 10.66 -3.28 3.67
C GLY A 90 9.85 -4.55 3.93
N ALA A 91 8.51 -4.45 3.91
CA ALA A 91 7.63 -5.60 4.08
C ALA A 91 7.82 -6.66 2.99
N ALA A 92 8.02 -6.25 1.73
CA ALA A 92 8.30 -7.16 0.62
C ALA A 92 9.64 -7.88 0.79
N PHE A 93 10.69 -7.17 1.23
CA PHE A 93 11.98 -7.82 1.54
C PHE A 93 11.87 -8.81 2.69
N VAL A 94 11.14 -8.45 3.75
CA VAL A 94 10.93 -9.35 4.90
C VAL A 94 10.18 -10.61 4.47
N GLU A 95 9.12 -10.47 3.68
CA GLU A 95 8.40 -11.61 3.11
C GLU A 95 9.35 -12.54 2.33
N GLN A 96 10.16 -11.97 1.43
CA GLN A 96 11.08 -12.76 0.62
C GLN A 96 12.11 -13.51 1.47
N VAL A 97 12.66 -12.85 2.49
CA VAL A 97 13.61 -13.46 3.42
C VAL A 97 12.95 -14.56 4.26
N LEU A 98 11.70 -14.35 4.72
CA LEU A 98 10.94 -15.36 5.46
C LEU A 98 10.75 -16.62 4.62
N TRP A 99 10.31 -16.51 3.36
CA TRP A 99 10.16 -17.68 2.49
C TRP A 99 11.50 -18.39 2.24
N MET A 100 12.59 -17.63 2.06
CA MET A 100 13.92 -18.19 1.86
C MET A 100 14.43 -19.00 3.06
N ILE A 101 14.00 -18.67 4.29
CA ILE A 101 14.38 -19.39 5.51
C ILE A 101 13.40 -20.51 5.84
N VAL A 102 12.09 -20.29 5.69
CA VAL A 102 11.05 -21.26 6.04
C VAL A 102 11.12 -22.50 5.16
N ILE A 103 11.31 -22.34 3.84
CA ILE A 103 11.38 -23.46 2.89
C ILE A 103 12.48 -24.48 3.26
N PRO A 104 13.75 -24.10 3.48
CA PRO A 104 14.79 -25.06 3.85
C PRO A 104 14.56 -25.68 5.22
N ILE A 105 14.05 -24.93 6.21
CA ILE A 105 13.73 -25.51 7.53
C ILE A 105 12.65 -26.59 7.39
N VAL A 106 11.57 -26.31 6.68
CA VAL A 106 10.49 -27.28 6.45
C VAL A 106 10.99 -28.49 5.68
N ALA A 107 11.86 -28.30 4.68
CA ALA A 107 12.47 -29.38 3.92
C ALA A 107 13.37 -30.28 4.80
N LEU A 108 14.21 -29.69 5.66
CA LEU A 108 15.08 -30.41 6.59
C LEU A 108 14.28 -31.21 7.62
N VAL A 109 13.25 -30.60 8.21
CA VAL A 109 12.36 -31.28 9.17
C VAL A 109 11.60 -32.41 8.48
N GLY A 110 11.07 -32.17 7.28
CA GLY A 110 10.38 -33.19 6.48
C GLY A 110 11.28 -34.38 6.13
N LEU A 111 12.53 -34.11 5.71
CA LEU A 111 13.52 -35.15 5.47
C LEU A 111 13.87 -35.92 6.75
N GLY A 112 14.08 -35.23 7.88
CA GLY A 112 14.37 -35.87 9.16
C GLY A 112 13.25 -36.82 9.61
N VAL A 113 11.99 -36.38 9.50
CA VAL A 113 10.82 -37.21 9.82
C VAL A 113 10.68 -38.39 8.84
N PHE A 114 10.92 -38.16 7.54
CA PHE A 114 10.86 -39.23 6.54
C PHE A 114 11.93 -40.30 6.78
N TRP A 115 13.16 -39.89 7.11
CA TRP A 115 14.24 -40.81 7.45
C TRP A 115 13.94 -41.58 8.73
N TRP A 116 13.41 -40.93 9.76
CA TRP A 116 12.99 -41.59 11.00
C TRP A 116 11.91 -42.66 10.74
N LYS A 117 10.91 -42.34 9.92
CA LYS A 117 9.85 -43.29 9.54
C LYS A 117 10.35 -44.43 8.65
N ARG A 118 11.46 -44.25 7.95
CA ARG A 118 12.06 -45.28 7.08
C ARG A 118 13.07 -46.17 7.83
N SER A 119 13.64 -45.68 8.92
CA SER A 119 14.59 -46.41 9.77
C SER A 119 13.93 -47.23 10.90
N PHE A 120 12.61 -47.13 11.06
CA PHE A 120 11.77 -47.94 11.95
C PHE A 120 10.92 -48.90 11.13
#